data_AF-A0A3D4RNH9-F1
#
_entry.id   AF-A0A3D4RNH9-F1
#
_cell.length_a   1.000
_cell.length_b   1.000
_cell.length_c   1.000
_cell.angle_alpha   90.00
_cell.angle_beta   90.00
_cell.angle_gamma   90.00
#
_symmetry.space_group_name_H-M   'P 1'
#
loop_
_entity.id
_entity.type
_entity.pdbx_description
1 polymer ?
#
loop_
_entity_poly.entity_id
_entity_poly.type
_entity_poly.pdbx_seq_one_letter_code
_entity_poly.pdbx_strand_id
1 'polypeptide(L)'
;MAAPGRNKSDKWEVEESVSEAWRFIPLTTPTYDITWYHGAGFDGPVIGKNDSIWLTHPGKTQDTVTVRMQFSACNGDYFDLADTAIVQFPVVDSLPVVEAYICEGETYHDKYITTDQDGYHEVVLKSQLGCDSVVYRLQLRKLEALQQTIDTTLCFGDTLRLGTAAYTKTGTYTYTQRYKQGCDSLVQNINLTVLPKINYTLTATDAYNGPNSGSIALQMQDPSCYYTLNGVQNAPLTGLSAGTYEVIVYNRLGCSSEAQTVTITTECLEADLLLPLEMICADAPNFVVPFSKTAGNVSSYSLLFSEDARRAGFKDLLQQQTNLQYGQSGNVDVVVSLPANERPGYYSAVLTLHDLNCGDKQYPFDFSVFYPSSVIAQKWDDVLGVLKTMGYKYSAYQWLKNNSPVEGATDSYYYLGEDETFQPGDMYQVLLTRVGEKVAVPTCPFYPVTNSSSPARPAVKQDATSFVVEAPDVQEAVVTVYNAMGLVVMKSQMNNGIVSFPKPAQSGIYLIEIQPKNGGSKLAFRVMIRN
;
A
#
# COMPACT_ATOMS: atom_id res chain seq x y z
N MET A 1 28.56 -128.35 -68.75
CA MET A 1 27.99 -129.20 -67.68
C MET A 1 26.52 -128.84 -67.54
N ALA A 2 25.65 -129.85 -67.46
CA ALA A 2 24.24 -129.68 -67.13
C ALA A 2 24.08 -128.99 -65.76
N ALA A 3 23.00 -128.21 -65.63
CA ALA A 3 22.64 -127.48 -64.42
C ALA A 3 22.46 -128.41 -63.19
N PRO A 4 22.88 -128.01 -61.97
CA PRO A 4 22.62 -128.80 -60.76
C PRO A 4 21.37 -128.33 -59.99
N GLY A 5 20.38 -129.24 -59.87
CA GLY A 5 19.53 -129.47 -58.67
C GLY A 5 18.32 -128.54 -58.45
N ARG A 6 17.14 -128.73 -59.05
CA ARG A 6 16.05 -129.74 -58.87
C ARG A 6 15.21 -129.67 -57.58
N ASN A 7 13.88 -129.58 -57.77
CA ASN A 7 12.82 -130.56 -57.39
C ASN A 7 11.49 -129.78 -57.32
N LYS A 8 10.28 -130.25 -57.65
CA LYS A 8 9.67 -131.46 -58.21
C LYS A 8 8.19 -131.05 -58.42
N SER A 9 7.54 -131.65 -59.42
CA SER A 9 6.08 -131.82 -59.55
C SER A 9 5.20 -130.71 -58.97
N ASP A 10 4.72 -129.82 -59.82
CA ASP A 10 3.30 -129.55 -59.98
C ASP A 10 3.09 -128.74 -61.26
N LYS A 11 1.92 -128.92 -61.90
CA LYS A 11 1.49 -128.12 -63.04
C LYS A 11 1.44 -126.65 -62.61
N TRP A 12 2.05 -125.76 -63.39
CA TRP A 12 1.81 -124.33 -63.26
C TRP A 12 1.57 -123.73 -64.65
N GLU A 13 0.32 -123.37 -64.89
CA GLU A 13 -0.08 -122.34 -65.84
C GLU A 13 0.28 -120.99 -65.23
N VAL A 14 0.90 -120.10 -66.01
CA VAL A 14 1.00 -118.67 -65.68
C VAL A 14 0.53 -117.87 -66.89
N GLU A 15 -0.38 -116.95 -66.58
CA GLU A 15 -1.20 -116.06 -67.40
C GLU A 15 -0.48 -115.35 -68.55
N GLU A 16 -1.26 -115.00 -69.60
CA GLU A 16 -0.88 -114.19 -70.77
C GLU A 16 -0.45 -112.73 -70.46
N SER A 17 0.22 -112.42 -69.33
CA SER A 17 0.56 -111.03 -68.99
C SER A 17 1.90 -110.76 -68.28
N VAL A 18 2.89 -111.66 -68.34
CA VAL A 18 4.26 -111.37 -67.88
C VAL A 18 5.28 -111.52 -69.00
N SER A 19 5.85 -110.39 -69.44
CA SER A 19 7.08 -110.36 -70.24
C SER A 19 8.29 -110.67 -69.35
N GLU A 20 8.58 -111.95 -69.13
CA GLU A 20 9.85 -112.36 -68.54
C GLU A 20 10.98 -112.11 -69.54
N ALA A 21 11.66 -110.98 -69.33
CA ALA A 21 12.80 -110.53 -70.10
C ALA A 21 14.00 -111.50 -69.92
N TRP A 22 14.33 -112.20 -71.01
CA TRP A 22 15.58 -112.92 -71.14
C TRP A 22 16.75 -111.94 -71.03
N ARG A 23 17.56 -112.04 -69.97
CA ARG A 23 18.78 -111.27 -69.80
C ARG A 23 19.93 -112.00 -70.50
N PHE A 24 20.20 -111.65 -71.75
CA PHE A 24 21.42 -112.06 -72.43
C PHE A 24 22.62 -111.32 -71.80
N ILE A 25 23.64 -112.06 -71.36
CA ILE A 25 24.93 -111.48 -70.97
C ILE A 25 25.82 -111.54 -72.23
N PRO A 26 26.16 -110.40 -72.85
CA PRO A 26 27.00 -110.40 -74.04
C PRO A 26 28.41 -110.89 -73.70
N LEU A 27 28.98 -111.72 -74.59
CA LEU A 27 30.31 -112.32 -74.43
C LEU A 27 31.47 -111.33 -74.71
N THR A 28 31.17 -110.07 -75.08
CA THR A 28 32.13 -108.96 -75.26
C THR A 28 31.46 -107.62 -74.93
N THR A 29 32.24 -106.62 -74.52
CA THR A 29 31.75 -105.23 -74.32
C THR A 29 31.22 -104.66 -75.64
N PRO A 30 30.00 -104.10 -75.70
CA PRO A 30 29.52 -103.42 -76.91
C PRO A 30 30.40 -102.20 -77.19
N THR A 31 30.89 -102.09 -78.41
CA THR A 31 31.59 -100.89 -78.89
C THR A 31 30.57 -99.91 -79.44
N TYR A 32 30.59 -98.69 -78.94
CA TYR A 32 29.77 -97.58 -79.44
C TYR A 32 30.65 -96.37 -79.70
N ASP A 33 30.28 -95.57 -80.69
CA ASP A 33 30.92 -94.28 -80.99
C ASP A 33 29.97 -93.15 -80.62
N ILE A 34 30.42 -92.25 -79.75
CA ILE A 34 29.72 -91.00 -79.42
C ILE A 34 30.42 -89.84 -80.12
N THR A 35 29.64 -88.97 -80.75
CA THR A 35 30.12 -87.70 -81.30
C THR A 35 29.16 -86.58 -80.93
N TRP A 36 29.69 -85.51 -80.36
CA TRP A 36 28.96 -84.30 -80.01
C TRP A 36 29.19 -83.24 -81.08
N TYR A 37 28.12 -82.57 -81.50
CA TYR A 37 28.10 -81.50 -82.47
C TYR A 37 27.61 -80.21 -81.82
N HIS A 38 28.17 -79.08 -82.22
CA HIS A 38 27.64 -77.77 -81.87
C HIS A 38 26.45 -77.43 -82.77
N GLY A 39 25.34 -76.93 -82.20
CA GLY A 39 24.11 -76.67 -82.94
C GLY A 39 23.12 -77.84 -82.97
N ALA A 40 21.98 -77.63 -83.62
CA ALA A 40 20.95 -78.66 -83.81
C ALA A 40 21.28 -79.54 -85.02
N GLY A 41 21.28 -80.85 -84.84
CA GLY A 41 21.68 -81.81 -85.88
C GLY A 41 23.20 -81.97 -86.03
N PHE A 42 23.63 -82.54 -87.15
CA PHE A 42 25.02 -82.98 -87.37
C PHE A 42 25.83 -82.05 -88.29
N ASP A 43 25.25 -80.94 -88.74
CA ASP A 43 25.89 -80.03 -89.71
C ASP A 43 26.92 -79.09 -89.05
N GLY A 44 26.92 -79.01 -87.72
CA GLY A 44 27.86 -78.19 -86.97
C GLY A 44 29.22 -78.86 -86.69
N PRO A 45 30.18 -78.12 -86.12
CA PRO A 45 31.49 -78.66 -85.79
C PRO A 45 31.41 -79.71 -84.67
N VAL A 46 32.25 -80.74 -84.75
CA VAL A 46 32.39 -81.75 -83.70
C VAL A 46 33.12 -81.15 -82.49
N ILE A 47 32.51 -81.23 -81.31
CA ILE A 47 33.00 -80.62 -80.06
C ILE A 47 33.45 -81.65 -79.01
N GLY A 48 33.24 -82.93 -79.25
CA GLY A 48 33.77 -84.00 -78.39
C GLY A 48 33.33 -85.38 -78.83
N LYS A 49 34.02 -86.42 -78.34
CA LYS A 49 33.70 -87.84 -78.61
C LYS A 49 33.61 -88.71 -77.37
N ASN A 50 33.67 -88.10 -76.18
CA ASN A 50 33.56 -88.80 -74.91
C ASN A 50 32.10 -88.81 -74.44
N ASP A 51 31.80 -89.61 -73.42
CA ASP A 51 30.46 -89.69 -72.80
C ASP A 51 29.96 -88.33 -72.25
N SER A 52 30.88 -87.39 -72.00
CA SER A 52 30.57 -86.02 -71.56
C SER A 52 31.50 -84.99 -72.24
N ILE A 53 30.99 -83.77 -72.42
CA ILE A 53 31.76 -82.60 -72.91
C ILE A 53 31.71 -81.44 -71.92
N TRP A 54 32.69 -80.55 -71.99
CA TRP A 54 32.68 -79.27 -71.28
C TRP A 54 32.42 -78.14 -72.27
N LEU A 55 31.41 -77.31 -72.00
CA LEU A 55 31.09 -76.13 -72.82
C LEU A 55 31.61 -74.87 -72.12
N THR A 56 32.37 -74.05 -72.84
CA THR A 56 32.79 -72.72 -72.38
C THR A 56 32.46 -71.69 -73.45
N HIS A 57 31.44 -70.86 -73.22
CA HIS A 57 31.07 -69.77 -74.12
C HIS A 57 30.87 -68.46 -73.35
N PRO A 58 31.90 -67.61 -73.26
CA PRO A 58 31.78 -66.29 -72.63
C PRO A 58 30.78 -65.42 -73.39
N GLY A 59 29.79 -64.87 -72.69
CA GLY A 59 28.87 -63.84 -73.24
C GLY A 59 27.60 -64.35 -73.92
N LYS A 60 27.29 -65.66 -73.87
CA LYS A 60 25.99 -66.19 -74.31
C LYS A 60 25.16 -66.67 -73.12
N THR A 61 23.84 -66.50 -73.20
CA THR A 61 22.87 -66.95 -72.17
C THR A 61 22.41 -68.38 -72.38
N GLN A 62 22.59 -68.93 -73.58
CA GLN A 62 22.30 -70.32 -73.92
C GLN A 62 23.15 -70.82 -75.09
N ASP A 63 23.31 -72.14 -75.19
CA ASP A 63 23.98 -72.82 -76.29
C ASP A 63 23.27 -74.14 -76.66
N THR A 64 23.30 -74.53 -77.93
CA THR A 64 22.62 -75.75 -78.41
C THR A 64 23.65 -76.78 -78.83
N VAL A 65 23.49 -78.04 -78.40
CA VAL A 65 24.39 -79.14 -78.75
C VAL A 65 23.61 -80.40 -79.12
N THR A 66 24.15 -81.19 -80.03
CA THR A 66 23.56 -82.47 -80.46
C THR A 66 24.54 -83.61 -80.19
N VAL A 67 24.09 -84.66 -79.51
CA VAL A 67 24.85 -85.91 -79.35
C VAL A 67 24.38 -86.93 -80.37
N ARG A 68 25.31 -87.64 -81.01
CA ARG A 68 25.05 -88.81 -81.85
C ARG A 68 25.75 -90.02 -81.26
N MET A 69 25.04 -91.13 -81.14
CA MET A 69 25.55 -92.41 -80.67
C MET A 69 25.26 -93.50 -81.70
N GLN A 70 26.32 -94.15 -82.17
CA GLN A 70 26.25 -95.20 -83.18
C GLN A 70 26.77 -96.51 -82.60
N PHE A 71 26.02 -97.60 -82.75
CA PHE A 71 26.45 -98.91 -82.28
C PHE A 71 25.80 -100.06 -83.04
N SER A 72 26.50 -101.20 -83.11
CA SER A 72 25.94 -102.47 -83.59
C SER A 72 25.60 -103.36 -82.41
N ALA A 73 24.35 -103.81 -82.33
CA ALA A 73 23.90 -104.75 -81.32
C ALA A 73 24.42 -106.17 -81.64
N CYS A 74 24.46 -107.03 -80.62
CA CYS A 74 25.01 -108.39 -80.75
C CYS A 74 24.23 -109.31 -81.71
N ASN A 75 22.98 -108.94 -82.05
CA ASN A 75 22.15 -109.64 -83.03
C ASN A 75 22.43 -109.21 -84.49
N GLY A 76 23.37 -108.27 -84.71
CA GLY A 76 23.76 -107.77 -86.02
C GLY A 76 23.06 -106.48 -86.45
N ASP A 77 22.08 -106.00 -85.67
CA ASP A 77 21.36 -104.76 -85.99
C ASP A 77 22.23 -103.53 -85.75
N TYR A 78 22.06 -102.51 -86.59
CA TYR A 78 22.77 -101.24 -86.48
C TYR A 78 21.83 -100.13 -86.01
N PHE A 79 22.27 -99.37 -85.00
CA PHE A 79 21.54 -98.26 -84.42
C PHE A 79 22.34 -96.97 -84.53
N ASP A 80 21.64 -95.89 -84.87
CA ASP A 80 22.18 -94.54 -84.99
C ASP A 80 21.18 -93.57 -84.35
N LEU A 81 21.50 -93.17 -83.12
CA LEU A 81 20.62 -92.36 -82.28
C LEU A 81 21.21 -90.97 -82.13
N ALA A 82 20.35 -89.97 -82.05
CA ALA A 82 20.79 -88.62 -81.71
C ALA A 82 19.75 -87.86 -80.90
N ASP A 83 20.23 -86.93 -80.10
CA ASP A 83 19.41 -86.03 -79.31
C ASP A 83 20.03 -84.63 -79.25
N THR A 84 19.19 -83.60 -79.21
CA THR A 84 19.60 -82.18 -79.22
C THR A 84 19.12 -81.50 -77.94
N ALA A 85 20.04 -80.84 -77.22
CA ALA A 85 19.77 -80.13 -75.98
C ALA A 85 20.17 -78.65 -76.05
N ILE A 86 19.40 -77.80 -75.36
CA ILE A 86 19.74 -76.39 -75.12
C ILE A 86 20.25 -76.26 -73.69
N VAL A 87 21.50 -75.81 -73.54
CA VAL A 87 22.15 -75.54 -72.25
C VAL A 87 22.03 -74.05 -71.94
N GLN A 88 21.44 -73.69 -70.81
CA GLN A 88 21.37 -72.28 -70.37
C GLN A 88 22.46 -71.95 -69.34
N PHE A 89 23.06 -70.76 -69.45
CA PHE A 89 24.07 -70.25 -68.52
C PHE A 89 23.50 -69.12 -67.65
N PRO A 90 23.72 -69.11 -66.32
CA PRO A 90 23.23 -68.05 -65.44
C PRO A 90 24.08 -66.76 -65.56
N VAL A 91 23.42 -65.60 -65.64
CA VAL A 91 24.05 -64.26 -65.55
C VAL A 91 23.84 -63.71 -64.14
N VAL A 92 24.91 -63.25 -63.48
CA VAL A 92 24.83 -62.54 -62.19
C VAL A 92 25.14 -61.07 -62.44
N ASP A 93 24.13 -60.20 -62.30
CA ASP A 93 24.30 -58.75 -62.47
C ASP A 93 23.62 -57.97 -61.32
N SER A 94 24.29 -57.90 -60.17
CA SER A 94 24.16 -56.77 -59.23
C SER A 94 25.34 -56.75 -58.26
N LEU A 95 25.99 -55.58 -58.12
CA LEU A 95 27.05 -55.36 -57.13
C LEU A 95 26.43 -55.28 -55.71
N PRO A 96 27.12 -55.77 -54.66
CA PRO A 96 26.63 -55.61 -53.30
C PRO A 96 26.57 -54.13 -52.90
N VAL A 97 25.48 -53.74 -52.23
CA VAL A 97 25.29 -52.39 -51.68
C VAL A 97 25.53 -52.42 -50.17
N VAL A 98 26.32 -51.47 -49.69
CA VAL A 98 26.58 -51.25 -48.25
C VAL A 98 26.00 -49.90 -47.87
N GLU A 99 25.16 -49.85 -46.84
CA GLU A 99 24.61 -48.58 -46.32
C GLU A 99 25.48 -48.05 -45.16
N ALA A 100 25.73 -46.74 -45.15
CA ALA A 100 26.37 -46.04 -44.05
C ALA A 100 25.65 -44.72 -43.77
N TYR A 101 25.71 -44.28 -42.51
CA TYR A 101 25.09 -43.03 -42.04
C TYR A 101 26.16 -42.15 -41.40
N ILE A 102 26.15 -40.86 -41.74
CA ILE A 102 27.02 -39.83 -41.13
C ILE A 102 26.19 -38.63 -40.70
N CYS A 103 26.65 -37.90 -39.69
CA CYS A 103 25.98 -36.67 -39.26
C CYS A 103 26.38 -35.47 -40.14
N GLU A 104 25.61 -34.38 -40.07
CA GLU A 104 25.95 -33.13 -40.75
C GLU A 104 27.35 -32.61 -40.34
N GLY A 105 28.26 -32.51 -41.32
CA GLY A 105 29.65 -32.06 -41.11
C GLY A 105 30.65 -33.17 -40.79
N GLU A 106 30.21 -34.42 -40.66
CA GLU A 106 31.09 -35.57 -40.56
C GLU A 106 31.53 -36.07 -41.94
N THR A 107 32.63 -36.82 -41.97
CA THR A 107 33.14 -37.45 -43.19
C THR A 107 33.17 -38.95 -42.98
N TYR A 108 32.57 -39.71 -43.90
CA TYR A 108 32.72 -41.15 -43.91
C TYR A 108 34.14 -41.49 -44.37
N HIS A 109 34.86 -42.25 -43.56
CA HIS A 109 36.22 -42.68 -43.87
C HIS A 109 36.34 -44.18 -43.64
N ASP A 110 36.68 -44.90 -44.70
CA ASP A 110 37.23 -46.25 -44.60
C ASP A 110 38.56 -46.35 -45.36
N LYS A 111 39.13 -47.55 -45.41
CA LYS A 111 40.43 -47.80 -46.05
C LYS A 111 40.46 -47.47 -47.56
N TYR A 112 39.31 -47.38 -48.22
CA TYR A 112 39.18 -47.32 -49.68
C TYR A 112 38.46 -46.06 -50.18
N ILE A 113 37.63 -45.42 -49.35
CA ILE A 113 36.93 -44.17 -49.70
C ILE A 113 36.88 -43.20 -48.52
N THR A 114 37.01 -41.92 -48.83
CA THR A 114 36.77 -40.80 -47.90
C THR A 114 35.86 -39.81 -48.59
N THR A 115 34.63 -39.66 -48.10
CA THR A 115 33.63 -38.77 -48.71
C THR A 115 32.66 -38.26 -47.67
N ASP A 116 32.21 -37.02 -47.84
CA ASP A 116 31.13 -36.37 -47.09
C ASP A 116 29.88 -36.13 -47.95
N GLN A 117 29.93 -36.56 -49.22
CA GLN A 117 28.87 -36.36 -50.19
C GLN A 117 27.80 -37.45 -50.04
N ASP A 118 26.55 -37.03 -49.86
CA ASP A 118 25.39 -37.92 -49.83
C ASP A 118 25.21 -38.66 -51.16
N GLY A 119 24.75 -39.91 -51.12
CA GLY A 119 24.42 -40.70 -52.31
C GLY A 119 25.27 -41.96 -52.51
N TYR A 120 25.26 -42.49 -53.75
CA TYR A 120 25.95 -43.73 -54.11
C TYR A 120 27.37 -43.48 -54.59
N HIS A 121 28.32 -44.22 -54.03
CA HIS A 121 29.73 -44.18 -54.41
C HIS A 121 30.22 -45.58 -54.77
N GLU A 122 30.93 -45.72 -55.89
CA GLU A 122 31.55 -46.99 -56.26
C GLU A 122 32.92 -47.12 -55.59
N VAL A 123 33.12 -48.22 -54.86
CA VAL A 123 34.36 -48.48 -54.12
C VAL A 123 35.05 -49.70 -54.73
N VAL A 124 36.32 -49.52 -55.10
CA VAL A 124 37.14 -50.54 -55.76
C VAL A 124 38.16 -51.12 -54.77
N LEU A 125 38.01 -52.40 -54.44
CA LEU A 125 38.95 -53.13 -53.59
C LEU A 125 40.09 -53.70 -54.46
N LYS A 126 41.27 -53.06 -54.45
CA LYS A 126 42.47 -53.59 -55.14
C LYS A 126 43.19 -54.60 -54.25
N SER A 127 43.43 -55.81 -54.75
CA SER A 127 44.36 -56.75 -54.09
C SER A 127 45.79 -56.21 -54.12
N GLN A 128 46.68 -56.64 -53.20
CA GLN A 128 48.09 -56.21 -53.14
C GLN A 128 48.89 -56.51 -54.43
N LEU A 129 48.33 -57.30 -55.35
CA LEU A 129 48.92 -57.66 -56.64
C LEU A 129 48.24 -56.98 -57.84
N GLY A 130 47.22 -56.14 -57.63
CA GLY A 130 46.64 -55.25 -58.64
C GLY A 130 45.78 -55.89 -59.73
N CYS A 131 45.46 -57.19 -59.66
CA CYS A 131 44.78 -57.90 -60.75
C CYS A 131 43.31 -58.29 -60.49
N ASP A 132 42.83 -58.26 -59.25
CA ASP A 132 41.40 -58.50 -58.94
C ASP A 132 40.80 -57.27 -58.28
N SER A 133 39.67 -56.79 -58.82
CA SER A 133 38.88 -55.67 -58.29
C SER A 133 37.48 -56.17 -57.94
N VAL A 134 37.19 -56.30 -56.65
CA VAL A 134 35.80 -56.42 -56.19
C VAL A 134 35.25 -55.01 -56.06
N VAL A 135 34.14 -54.73 -56.74
CA VAL A 135 33.43 -53.44 -56.67
C VAL A 135 32.20 -53.61 -55.80
N TYR A 136 31.98 -52.67 -54.88
CA TYR A 136 30.71 -52.56 -54.17
C TYR A 136 30.21 -51.11 -54.23
N ARG A 137 28.91 -50.90 -54.05
CA ARG A 137 28.33 -49.56 -53.96
C ARG A 137 28.11 -49.18 -52.51
N LEU A 138 28.74 -48.11 -52.05
CA LEU A 138 28.42 -47.47 -50.77
C LEU A 138 27.25 -46.52 -50.98
N GLN A 139 26.14 -46.73 -50.28
CA GLN A 139 25.08 -45.72 -50.14
C GLN A 139 25.30 -44.95 -48.84
N LEU A 140 25.81 -43.74 -48.96
CA LEU A 140 26.00 -42.85 -47.83
C LEU A 140 24.76 -41.98 -47.65
N ARG A 141 24.19 -41.97 -46.44
CA ARG A 141 23.05 -41.12 -46.07
C ARG A 141 23.44 -40.15 -44.97
N LYS A 142 23.26 -38.86 -45.22
CA LYS A 142 23.50 -37.80 -44.25
C LYS A 142 22.27 -37.58 -43.38
N LEU A 143 22.42 -37.69 -42.06
CA LEU A 143 21.32 -37.47 -41.12
C LEU A 143 21.28 -36.02 -40.68
N GLU A 144 20.14 -35.36 -40.93
CA GLU A 144 19.88 -34.00 -40.47
C GLU A 144 19.36 -33.99 -39.02
N ALA A 145 19.63 -32.89 -38.31
CA ALA A 145 19.08 -32.66 -36.99
C ALA A 145 17.57 -32.36 -37.07
N LEU A 146 16.81 -32.86 -36.11
CA LEU A 146 15.40 -32.48 -35.96
C LEU A 146 15.33 -30.99 -35.60
N GLN A 147 14.39 -30.27 -36.19
CA GLN A 147 14.16 -28.86 -35.91
C GLN A 147 12.81 -28.65 -35.21
N GLN A 148 12.80 -27.79 -34.20
CA GLN A 148 11.60 -27.38 -33.48
C GLN A 148 11.61 -25.88 -33.26
N THR A 149 10.50 -25.21 -33.55
CA THR A 149 10.31 -23.80 -33.20
C THR A 149 9.50 -23.69 -31.92
N ILE A 150 9.96 -22.86 -30.98
CA ILE A 150 9.29 -22.60 -29.72
C ILE A 150 9.08 -21.10 -29.59
N ASP A 151 7.81 -20.68 -29.58
CA ASP A 151 7.45 -19.31 -29.25
C ASP A 151 7.23 -19.20 -27.74
N THR A 152 7.98 -18.32 -27.08
CA THR A 152 7.86 -18.12 -25.64
C THR A 152 7.86 -16.64 -25.29
N THR A 153 7.12 -16.28 -24.26
CA THR A 153 7.01 -14.91 -23.76
C THR A 153 7.51 -14.85 -22.32
N LEU A 154 8.30 -13.83 -22.00
CA LEU A 154 8.78 -13.56 -20.64
C LEU A 154 8.28 -12.19 -20.16
N CYS A 155 8.11 -12.06 -18.85
CA CYS A 155 7.91 -10.76 -18.23
C CYS A 155 9.23 -9.99 -18.14
N PHE A 156 9.15 -8.67 -18.02
CA PHE A 156 10.34 -7.85 -17.82
C PHE A 156 11.08 -8.29 -16.56
N GLY A 157 12.37 -8.59 -16.69
CA GLY A 157 13.21 -9.05 -15.57
C GLY A 157 13.34 -10.57 -15.45
N ASP A 158 12.45 -11.34 -16.09
CA ASP A 158 12.56 -12.80 -16.13
C ASP A 158 13.73 -13.25 -17.01
N THR A 159 14.16 -14.49 -16.77
CA THR A 159 15.28 -15.10 -17.48
C THR A 159 14.90 -16.48 -18.01
N LEU A 160 14.99 -16.66 -19.33
CA LEU A 160 14.98 -17.98 -19.94
C LEU A 160 16.39 -18.57 -19.89
N ARG A 161 16.52 -19.79 -19.36
CA ARG A 161 17.80 -20.53 -19.34
C ARG A 161 17.77 -21.67 -20.34
N LEU A 162 18.74 -21.71 -21.24
CA LEU A 162 18.98 -22.81 -22.17
C LEU A 162 20.40 -23.32 -21.93
N GLY A 163 20.52 -24.48 -21.27
CA GLY A 163 21.80 -24.97 -20.76
C GLY A 163 22.40 -24.00 -19.72
N THR A 164 23.62 -23.53 -19.97
CA THR A 164 24.33 -22.55 -19.11
C THR A 164 24.09 -21.10 -19.52
N ALA A 165 23.45 -20.85 -20.66
CA ALA A 165 23.20 -19.50 -21.17
C ALA A 165 21.86 -18.95 -20.63
N ALA A 166 21.83 -17.64 -20.39
CA ALA A 166 20.69 -16.91 -19.87
C ALA A 166 20.27 -15.81 -20.86
N TYR A 167 18.97 -15.75 -21.15
CA TYR A 167 18.38 -14.84 -22.14
C TYR A 167 17.30 -13.99 -21.48
N THR A 168 17.43 -12.67 -21.64
CA THR A 168 16.55 -11.65 -21.01
C THR A 168 16.06 -10.60 -22.01
N LYS A 169 16.34 -10.77 -23.30
CA LYS A 169 15.98 -9.82 -24.36
C LYS A 169 15.17 -10.51 -25.45
N THR A 170 14.28 -9.76 -26.09
CA THR A 170 13.53 -10.21 -27.26
C THR A 170 14.47 -10.55 -28.40
N GLY A 171 14.25 -11.68 -29.06
CA GLY A 171 15.05 -12.13 -30.19
C GLY A 171 14.80 -13.59 -30.55
N THR A 172 15.41 -14.03 -31.64
CA THR A 172 15.44 -15.44 -32.04
C THR A 172 16.76 -16.05 -31.60
N TYR A 173 16.68 -17.17 -30.87
CA TYR A 173 17.84 -17.88 -30.33
C TYR A 173 17.84 -19.32 -30.81
N THR A 174 19.01 -19.84 -31.19
CA THR A 174 19.17 -21.24 -31.58
C THR A 174 19.87 -21.99 -30.45
N TYR A 175 19.27 -23.10 -30.01
CA TYR A 175 19.84 -23.99 -29.00
C TYR A 175 19.88 -25.42 -29.53
N THR A 176 21.05 -26.04 -29.54
CA THR A 176 21.22 -27.42 -30.01
C THR A 176 21.40 -28.35 -28.82
N GLN A 177 20.43 -29.24 -28.61
CA GLN A 177 20.51 -30.32 -27.64
C GLN A 177 21.06 -31.58 -28.34
N ARG A 178 22.20 -32.10 -27.88
CA ARG A 178 22.81 -33.33 -28.40
C ARG A 178 22.44 -34.52 -27.50
N TYR A 179 21.85 -35.56 -28.08
CA TYR A 179 21.63 -36.83 -27.38
C TYR A 179 22.91 -37.69 -27.43
N LYS A 180 23.15 -38.48 -26.38
CA LYS A 180 24.45 -39.11 -26.11
C LYS A 180 24.76 -40.34 -26.99
N GLN A 181 23.92 -40.68 -27.97
CA GLN A 181 24.12 -41.78 -28.92
C GLN A 181 23.59 -41.35 -30.30
N GLY A 182 24.45 -41.41 -31.34
CA GLY A 182 24.07 -41.16 -32.74
C GLY A 182 24.00 -39.68 -33.17
N CYS A 183 23.44 -39.44 -34.36
CA CYS A 183 23.18 -38.11 -34.95
C CYS A 183 21.93 -37.42 -34.40
N ASP A 184 21.40 -37.91 -33.28
CA ASP A 184 20.19 -37.38 -32.67
C ASP A 184 20.54 -36.06 -31.98
N SER A 185 20.37 -34.96 -32.72
CA SER A 185 20.38 -33.62 -32.15
C SER A 185 19.06 -32.92 -32.48
N LEU A 186 18.56 -32.17 -31.50
CA LEU A 186 17.39 -31.32 -31.64
C LEU A 186 17.87 -29.87 -31.67
N VAL A 187 17.65 -29.21 -32.80
CA VAL A 187 17.87 -27.77 -32.95
C VAL A 187 16.56 -27.07 -32.61
N GLN A 188 16.55 -26.35 -31.51
CA GLN A 188 15.43 -25.51 -31.09
C GLN A 188 15.67 -24.07 -31.56
N ASN A 189 14.72 -23.53 -32.32
CA ASN A 189 14.65 -22.11 -32.67
C ASN A 189 13.64 -21.45 -31.74
N ILE A 190 14.13 -20.72 -30.74
CA ILE A 190 13.30 -20.04 -29.75
C ILE A 190 13.04 -18.61 -30.22
N ASN A 191 11.78 -18.28 -30.49
CA ASN A 191 11.35 -16.89 -30.65
C ASN A 191 10.93 -16.36 -29.29
N LEU A 192 11.84 -15.63 -28.63
CA LEU A 192 11.60 -15.05 -27.33
C LEU A 192 11.04 -13.64 -27.47
N THR A 193 9.85 -13.40 -26.90
CA THR A 193 9.28 -12.06 -26.71
C THR A 193 9.35 -11.66 -25.25
N VAL A 194 10.07 -10.59 -24.91
CA VAL A 194 10.09 -10.02 -23.55
C VAL A 194 9.13 -8.83 -23.50
N LEU A 195 8.13 -8.91 -22.62
CA LEU A 195 7.15 -7.86 -22.43
C LEU A 195 7.78 -6.63 -21.77
N PRO A 196 7.32 -5.41 -22.11
CA PRO A 196 7.85 -4.19 -21.51
C PRO A 196 7.58 -4.13 -20.01
N LYS A 197 8.43 -3.37 -19.30
CA LYS A 197 8.20 -3.06 -17.88
C LYS A 197 6.86 -2.33 -17.72
N ILE A 198 6.11 -2.70 -16.70
CA ILE A 198 4.86 -2.02 -16.32
C ILE A 198 5.22 -0.68 -15.66
N ASN A 199 4.74 0.42 -16.25
CA ASN A 199 4.95 1.77 -15.73
C ASN A 199 3.67 2.29 -15.07
N TYR A 200 3.81 2.74 -13.82
CA TYR A 200 2.74 3.33 -13.02
C TYR A 200 3.30 4.30 -11.99
N THR A 201 2.44 5.14 -11.42
CA THR A 201 2.77 6.02 -10.28
C THR A 201 1.82 5.75 -9.13
N LEU A 202 2.34 5.89 -7.90
CA LEU A 202 1.58 5.78 -6.66
C LEU A 202 1.78 7.07 -5.87
N THR A 203 0.68 7.69 -5.45
CA THR A 203 0.69 8.84 -4.54
C THR A 203 -0.23 8.55 -3.37
N ALA A 204 0.30 8.55 -2.15
CA ALA A 204 -0.50 8.40 -0.94
C ALA A 204 -1.15 9.72 -0.54
N THR A 205 -2.35 9.64 0.02
CA THR A 205 -2.96 10.69 0.83
C THR A 205 -3.26 10.09 2.19
N ASP A 206 -2.72 10.70 3.23
CA ASP A 206 -2.85 10.27 4.63
C ASP A 206 -4.29 10.41 5.17
N ALA A 207 -4.57 9.70 6.26
CA ALA A 207 -5.89 9.62 6.89
C ALA A 207 -6.07 10.71 7.98
N TYR A 208 -6.32 11.95 7.58
CA TYR A 208 -6.47 13.10 8.50
C TYR A 208 -7.91 13.50 8.84
N ASN A 209 -8.91 12.94 8.15
CA ASN A 209 -10.33 13.26 8.29
C ASN A 209 -11.14 12.06 8.82
N GLY A 210 -10.50 11.22 9.65
CA GLY A 210 -11.06 10.01 10.22
C GLY A 210 -10.21 8.77 9.96
N PRO A 211 -10.45 7.67 10.69
CA PRO A 211 -9.59 6.48 10.70
C PRO A 211 -9.54 5.74 9.37
N ASN A 212 -10.42 6.07 8.41
CA ASN A 212 -10.52 5.47 7.09
C ASN A 212 -10.58 6.55 6.00
N SER A 213 -9.95 7.71 6.18
CA SER A 213 -10.01 8.79 5.19
C SER A 213 -8.83 8.81 4.21
N GLY A 214 -7.88 7.88 4.35
CA GLY A 214 -6.70 7.79 3.50
C GLY A 214 -7.04 7.29 2.10
N SER A 215 -6.15 7.56 1.15
CA SER A 215 -6.27 7.04 -0.20
C SER A 215 -4.92 6.87 -0.90
N ILE A 216 -4.92 6.07 -1.97
CA ILE A 216 -3.80 5.86 -2.88
C ILE A 216 -4.26 6.23 -4.28
N ALA A 217 -3.64 7.23 -4.89
CA ALA A 217 -3.82 7.50 -6.31
C ALA A 217 -2.88 6.61 -7.12
N LEU A 218 -3.45 5.67 -7.88
CA LEU A 218 -2.73 4.81 -8.82
C LEU A 218 -2.98 5.30 -10.26
N GLN A 219 -1.92 5.72 -10.95
CA GLN A 219 -2.01 6.04 -12.38
C GLN A 219 -1.20 5.03 -13.18
N MET A 220 -1.86 4.28 -14.06
CA MET A 220 -1.23 3.28 -14.94
C MET A 220 -1.15 3.84 -16.35
N GLN A 221 -0.02 3.64 -17.04
CA GLN A 221 0.11 4.05 -18.45
C GLN A 221 -0.73 3.18 -19.39
N ASP A 222 -0.89 1.89 -19.06
CA ASP A 222 -1.72 0.94 -19.78
C ASP A 222 -3.03 0.72 -19.02
N PRO A 223 -4.19 1.18 -19.56
CA PRO A 223 -5.49 1.04 -18.89
C PRO A 223 -6.00 -0.41 -18.84
N SER A 224 -5.36 -1.36 -19.53
CA SER A 224 -5.70 -2.78 -19.46
C SER A 224 -5.06 -3.52 -18.28
N CYS A 225 -4.18 -2.86 -17.53
CA CYS A 225 -3.61 -3.41 -16.31
C CYS A 225 -4.64 -3.46 -15.17
N TYR A 226 -4.46 -4.42 -14.28
CA TYR A 226 -5.16 -4.50 -13.00
C TYR A 226 -4.14 -4.46 -11.86
N TYR A 227 -4.57 -4.29 -10.62
CA TYR A 227 -3.68 -4.27 -9.48
C TYR A 227 -4.21 -5.14 -8.35
N THR A 228 -3.35 -5.43 -7.39
CA THR A 228 -3.73 -5.94 -6.07
C THR A 228 -3.30 -4.96 -5.01
N LEU A 229 -4.12 -4.79 -3.98
CA LEU A 229 -3.78 -4.09 -2.75
C LEU A 229 -3.80 -5.12 -1.62
N ASN A 230 -2.66 -5.34 -0.95
CA ASN A 230 -2.49 -6.40 0.06
C ASN A 230 -2.98 -7.78 -0.42
N GLY A 231 -2.70 -8.11 -1.68
CA GLY A 231 -3.11 -9.37 -2.32
C GLY A 231 -4.57 -9.41 -2.81
N VAL A 232 -5.40 -8.39 -2.55
CA VAL A 232 -6.79 -8.34 -3.03
C VAL A 232 -6.84 -7.60 -4.36
N GLN A 233 -7.33 -8.28 -5.41
CA GLN A 233 -7.44 -7.72 -6.75
C GLN A 233 -8.43 -6.55 -6.79
N ASN A 234 -8.01 -5.43 -7.37
CA ASN A 234 -8.78 -4.19 -7.55
C ASN A 234 -9.49 -3.72 -6.27
N ALA A 235 -8.85 -3.91 -5.11
CA ALA A 235 -9.41 -3.45 -3.85
C ALA A 235 -9.56 -1.92 -3.85
N PRO A 236 -10.51 -1.36 -3.10
CA PRO A 236 -10.69 0.10 -3.02
C PRO A 236 -9.38 0.79 -2.61
N LEU A 237 -8.99 1.82 -3.37
CA LEU A 237 -7.84 2.67 -3.05
C LEU A 237 -8.22 3.92 -2.25
N THR A 238 -9.47 4.02 -1.83
CA THR A 238 -10.00 5.07 -0.96
C THR A 238 -10.65 4.41 0.25
N GLY A 239 -10.88 5.17 1.31
CA GLY A 239 -11.44 4.59 2.53
C GLY A 239 -10.39 3.85 3.36
N LEU A 240 -9.11 4.16 3.16
CA LEU A 240 -7.99 3.41 3.74
C LEU A 240 -7.62 3.96 5.11
N SER A 241 -7.29 3.06 6.04
CA SER A 241 -6.80 3.42 7.35
C SER A 241 -5.31 3.74 7.34
N ALA A 242 -4.81 4.32 8.43
CA ALA A 242 -3.37 4.38 8.63
C ALA A 242 -2.77 2.97 8.62
N GLY A 243 -1.66 2.79 7.91
CA GLY A 243 -1.03 1.51 7.70
C GLY A 243 -0.14 1.47 6.45
N THR A 244 0.58 0.38 6.30
CA THR A 244 1.38 0.09 5.11
C THR A 244 0.61 -0.82 4.17
N TYR A 245 0.54 -0.41 2.91
CA TYR A 245 -0.16 -1.08 1.84
C TYR A 245 0.83 -1.56 0.79
N GLU A 246 0.71 -2.81 0.39
CA GLU A 246 1.45 -3.40 -0.71
C GLU A 246 0.62 -3.33 -1.99
N VAL A 247 1.19 -2.73 -3.03
CA VAL A 247 0.58 -2.64 -4.36
C VAL A 247 1.43 -3.41 -5.36
N ILE A 248 0.79 -4.29 -6.12
CA ILE A 248 1.37 -5.00 -7.26
C ILE A 248 0.47 -4.76 -8.47
N VAL A 249 1.06 -4.35 -9.60
CA VAL A 249 0.33 -4.11 -10.85
C VAL A 249 0.59 -5.26 -11.81
N TYR A 250 -0.45 -5.72 -12.48
CA TYR A 250 -0.41 -6.82 -13.42
C TYR A 250 -0.91 -6.38 -14.79
N ASN A 251 -0.23 -6.81 -15.85
CA ASN A 251 -0.77 -6.67 -17.20
C ASN A 251 -1.79 -7.77 -17.52
N ARG A 252 -2.50 -7.64 -18.64
CA ARG A 252 -3.49 -8.65 -19.09
C ARG A 252 -2.91 -10.04 -19.39
N LEU A 253 -1.59 -10.15 -19.53
CA LEU A 253 -0.87 -11.39 -19.84
C LEU A 253 -0.32 -12.07 -18.56
N GLY A 254 -0.57 -11.51 -17.38
CA GLY A 254 -0.21 -12.09 -16.08
C GLY A 254 1.16 -11.68 -15.53
N CYS A 255 1.90 -10.80 -16.21
CA CYS A 255 3.15 -10.27 -15.66
C CYS A 255 2.87 -9.28 -14.53
N SER A 256 3.62 -9.40 -13.44
CA SER A 256 3.56 -8.50 -12.30
C SER A 256 4.69 -7.47 -12.31
N SER A 257 4.43 -6.31 -11.72
CA SER A 257 5.50 -5.43 -11.24
C SER A 257 6.18 -6.03 -10.00
N GLU A 258 7.30 -5.45 -9.58
CA GLU A 258 7.77 -5.62 -8.21
C GLU A 258 6.73 -5.06 -7.22
N ALA A 259 6.69 -5.64 -6.01
CA ALA A 259 5.85 -5.14 -4.93
C ALA A 259 6.35 -3.76 -4.49
N GLN A 260 5.44 -2.79 -4.47
CA GLN A 260 5.71 -1.45 -3.95
C GLN A 260 4.91 -1.25 -2.67
N THR A 261 5.54 -0.67 -1.65
CA THR A 261 4.86 -0.35 -0.40
C THR A 261 4.56 1.14 -0.32
N VAL A 262 3.34 1.46 0.10
CA VAL A 262 2.85 2.82 0.32
C VAL A 262 2.38 2.91 1.76
N THR A 263 2.83 3.92 2.50
CA THR A 263 2.38 4.13 3.88
C THR A 263 1.39 5.27 3.91
N ILE A 264 0.22 5.00 4.52
CA ILE A 264 -0.76 6.00 4.91
C ILE A 264 -0.55 6.23 6.40
N THR A 265 -0.31 7.48 6.77
CA THR A 265 -0.16 7.90 8.16
C THR A 265 -1.43 8.59 8.65
N THR A 266 -1.50 8.81 9.95
CA THR A 266 -2.50 9.66 10.60
C THR A 266 -1.81 10.47 11.69
N GLU A 267 -2.34 11.65 11.96
CA GLU A 267 -1.85 12.53 13.02
C GLU A 267 -2.98 12.75 14.04
N CYS A 268 -2.70 12.41 15.29
CA CYS A 268 -3.62 12.62 16.40
C CYS A 268 -3.62 14.08 16.83
N LEU A 269 -4.76 14.56 17.34
CA LEU A 269 -4.85 15.88 17.95
C LEU A 269 -3.92 15.99 19.17
N GLU A 270 -3.03 16.97 19.14
CA GLU A 270 -2.30 17.44 20.33
C GLU A 270 -2.63 18.92 20.55
N ALA A 271 -3.13 19.21 21.75
CA ALA A 271 -3.60 20.52 22.15
C ALA A 271 -3.50 20.66 23.67
N ASP A 272 -3.45 21.91 24.15
CA ASP A 272 -3.42 22.23 25.58
C ASP A 272 -4.34 23.41 25.89
N LEU A 273 -5.05 23.32 27.01
CA LEU A 273 -5.84 24.45 27.51
C LEU A 273 -4.91 25.52 28.11
N LEU A 274 -5.11 26.78 27.73
CA LEU A 274 -4.27 27.88 28.20
C LEU A 274 -4.89 28.46 29.49
N LEU A 275 -4.27 28.14 30.63
CA LEU A 275 -4.69 28.58 31.96
C LEU A 275 -3.60 29.42 32.67
N PRO A 276 -3.97 30.29 33.64
CA PRO A 276 -5.33 30.59 34.08
C PRO A 276 -6.12 31.42 33.06
N LEU A 277 -7.45 31.33 33.11
CA LEU A 277 -8.31 32.20 32.30
C LEU A 277 -8.15 33.67 32.73
N GLU A 278 -8.43 34.57 31.78
CA GLU A 278 -8.60 35.98 32.09
C GLU A 278 -9.76 36.20 33.06
N MET A 279 -9.71 37.31 33.79
CA MET A 279 -10.74 37.66 34.75
C MET A 279 -12.09 37.90 34.05
N ILE A 280 -13.15 37.25 34.55
CA ILE A 280 -14.49 37.36 33.98
C ILE A 280 -15.35 38.27 34.87
N CYS A 281 -15.77 39.41 34.34
CA CYS A 281 -16.71 40.31 35.03
C CYS A 281 -18.15 39.99 34.62
N ALA A 282 -19.09 39.99 35.57
CA ALA A 282 -20.49 39.67 35.28
C ALA A 282 -21.20 40.68 34.34
N ASP A 283 -20.63 41.85 34.08
CA ASP A 283 -21.13 42.83 33.11
C ASP A 283 -20.47 42.72 31.72
N ALA A 284 -19.54 41.77 31.54
CA ALA A 284 -18.98 41.46 30.23
C ALA A 284 -20.00 40.68 29.38
N PRO A 285 -20.06 40.91 28.06
CA PRO A 285 -20.98 40.19 27.18
C PRO A 285 -20.56 38.72 26.94
N ASN A 286 -19.26 38.44 27.01
CA ASN A 286 -18.68 37.13 26.79
C ASN A 286 -17.32 37.01 27.50
N PHE A 287 -16.84 35.78 27.62
CA PHE A 287 -15.45 35.47 27.96
C PHE A 287 -14.89 34.44 26.98
N VAL A 288 -13.57 34.25 27.02
CA VAL A 288 -12.86 33.35 26.13
C VAL A 288 -12.27 32.19 26.92
N VAL A 289 -12.38 30.98 26.38
CA VAL A 289 -11.64 29.80 26.82
C VAL A 289 -10.58 29.49 25.75
N PRO A 290 -9.32 29.90 25.96
CA PRO A 290 -8.27 29.74 24.98
C PRO A 290 -7.62 28.35 25.08
N PHE A 291 -7.37 27.72 23.94
CA PHE A 291 -6.53 26.52 23.84
C PHE A 291 -5.51 26.68 22.70
N SER A 292 -4.37 26.02 22.82
CA SER A 292 -3.37 25.93 21.76
C SER A 292 -3.44 24.56 21.09
N LYS A 293 -3.26 24.52 19.77
CA LYS A 293 -3.13 23.28 19.01
C LYS A 293 -1.72 23.17 18.43
N THR A 294 -1.05 22.05 18.67
CA THR A 294 0.32 21.78 18.22
C THR A 294 0.42 20.70 17.14
N ALA A 295 -0.55 19.77 17.07
CA ALA A 295 -0.63 18.74 16.03
C ALA A 295 -2.08 18.31 15.74
N GLY A 296 -2.33 17.72 14.58
CA GLY A 296 -3.62 17.11 14.23
C GLY A 296 -4.77 18.10 14.04
N ASN A 297 -6.01 17.57 14.05
CA ASN A 297 -7.24 18.30 13.72
C ASN A 297 -8.22 18.37 14.89
N VAL A 298 -8.87 19.54 15.05
CA VAL A 298 -10.03 19.70 15.91
C VAL A 298 -11.27 19.74 15.03
N SER A 299 -11.99 18.62 14.94
CA SER A 299 -13.18 18.51 14.08
C SER A 299 -14.35 19.36 14.61
N SER A 300 -14.51 19.38 15.93
CA SER A 300 -15.48 20.18 16.66
C SER A 300 -15.05 20.27 18.12
N TYR A 301 -15.73 21.08 18.92
CA TYR A 301 -15.57 21.08 20.36
C TYR A 301 -16.93 21.02 21.07
N SER A 302 -16.93 20.54 22.29
CA SER A 302 -18.04 20.65 23.22
C SER A 302 -17.57 21.31 24.51
N LEU A 303 -18.39 22.17 25.10
CA LEU A 303 -18.15 22.78 26.39
C LEU A 303 -19.32 22.44 27.31
N LEU A 304 -19.06 21.59 28.28
CA LEU A 304 -20.05 21.12 29.24
C LEU A 304 -19.83 21.81 30.59
N PHE A 305 -20.81 22.57 31.03
CA PHE A 305 -20.78 23.28 32.31
C PHE A 305 -21.16 22.34 33.46
N SER A 306 -20.66 22.62 34.67
CA SER A 306 -21.12 21.96 35.89
C SER A 306 -22.59 22.24 36.18
N GLU A 307 -23.20 21.46 37.07
CA GLU A 307 -24.60 21.67 37.47
C GLU A 307 -24.83 23.07 38.05
N ASP A 308 -23.88 23.57 38.85
CA ASP A 308 -23.99 24.90 39.47
C ASP A 308 -23.84 26.02 38.43
N ALA A 309 -22.98 25.86 37.43
CA ALA A 309 -22.88 26.78 36.31
C ALA A 309 -24.16 26.80 35.46
N ARG A 310 -24.74 25.63 35.16
CA ARG A 310 -26.05 25.57 34.46
C ARG A 310 -27.17 26.21 35.28
N ARG A 311 -27.21 26.01 36.60
CA ARG A 311 -28.15 26.71 37.49
C ARG A 311 -27.96 28.23 37.47
N ALA A 312 -26.73 28.70 37.27
CA ALA A 312 -26.41 30.11 37.07
C ALA A 312 -26.71 30.64 35.66
N GLY A 313 -27.21 29.79 34.75
CA GLY A 313 -27.69 30.17 33.42
C GLY A 313 -26.75 29.83 32.27
N PHE A 314 -25.55 29.29 32.53
CA PHE A 314 -24.64 28.86 31.48
C PHE A 314 -25.26 27.72 30.67
N LYS A 315 -25.07 27.76 29.34
CA LYS A 315 -25.62 26.77 28.41
C LYS A 315 -24.50 25.94 27.81
N ASP A 316 -24.65 24.63 27.88
CA ASP A 316 -23.71 23.69 27.25
C ASP A 316 -23.63 23.96 25.75
N LEU A 317 -22.40 23.95 25.23
CA LEU A 317 -22.11 24.03 23.80
C LEU A 317 -21.79 22.62 23.32
N LEU A 318 -22.58 22.07 22.40
CA LEU A 318 -22.40 20.69 21.92
C LEU A 318 -21.94 20.73 20.47
N GLN A 319 -20.86 19.99 20.16
CA GLN A 319 -20.32 19.78 18.81
C GLN A 319 -20.27 21.05 17.95
N GLN A 320 -19.78 22.14 18.53
CA GLN A 320 -19.57 23.38 17.80
C GLN A 320 -18.40 23.21 16.84
N GLN A 321 -18.58 23.64 15.58
CA GLN A 321 -17.51 23.58 14.60
C GLN A 321 -16.41 24.59 14.94
N THR A 322 -15.16 24.24 14.65
CA THR A 322 -14.04 25.19 14.70
C THR A 322 -13.68 25.68 13.30
N ASN A 323 -13.09 26.86 13.22
CA ASN A 323 -12.52 27.37 11.97
C ASN A 323 -11.09 26.84 11.70
N LEU A 324 -10.56 25.95 12.55
CA LEU A 324 -9.21 25.39 12.38
C LEU A 324 -9.22 24.34 11.28
N GLN A 325 -8.65 24.70 10.14
CA GLN A 325 -8.41 23.77 9.05
C GLN A 325 -7.19 22.88 9.33
N TYR A 326 -7.07 21.82 8.53
CA TYR A 326 -5.94 20.91 8.56
C TYR A 326 -4.59 21.62 8.39
N GLY A 327 -3.61 21.26 9.23
CA GLY A 327 -2.25 21.82 9.22
C GLY A 327 -2.11 23.25 9.78
N GLN A 328 -3.19 23.88 10.25
CA GLN A 328 -3.11 25.21 10.86
C GLN A 328 -2.82 25.12 12.36
N SER A 329 -1.67 25.63 12.80
CA SER A 329 -1.35 25.85 14.21
C SER A 329 -1.84 27.22 14.66
N GLY A 330 -2.37 27.34 15.86
CA GLY A 330 -2.77 28.63 16.42
C GLY A 330 -3.51 28.51 17.74
N ASN A 331 -3.59 29.63 18.45
CA ASN A 331 -4.48 29.77 19.59
C ASN A 331 -5.91 29.91 19.06
N VAL A 332 -6.84 29.22 19.70
CA VAL A 332 -8.26 29.33 19.39
C VAL A 332 -9.03 29.70 20.63
N ASP A 333 -9.87 30.70 20.41
CA ASP A 333 -10.70 31.30 21.42
C ASP A 333 -12.11 30.72 21.32
N VAL A 334 -12.49 29.89 22.29
CA VAL A 334 -13.89 29.49 22.46
C VAL A 334 -14.61 30.63 23.17
N VAL A 335 -15.43 31.36 22.43
CA VAL A 335 -16.19 32.50 22.97
C VAL A 335 -17.47 31.99 23.64
N VAL A 336 -17.61 32.28 24.93
CA VAL A 336 -18.77 31.91 25.75
C VAL A 336 -19.53 33.16 26.13
N SER A 337 -20.79 33.25 25.75
CA SER A 337 -21.67 34.34 26.18
C SER A 337 -22.00 34.22 27.67
N LEU A 338 -21.92 35.32 28.40
CA LEU A 338 -22.39 35.36 29.77
C LEU A 338 -23.95 35.40 29.80
N PRO A 339 -24.60 34.67 30.72
CA PRO A 339 -26.07 34.61 30.80
C PRO A 339 -26.68 35.79 31.56
N ALA A 340 -27.50 36.63 30.92
CA ALA A 340 -28.06 37.93 31.38
C ALA A 340 -28.45 38.20 32.86
N ASN A 341 -28.54 37.18 33.74
CA ASN A 341 -28.64 37.32 35.19
C ASN A 341 -27.52 36.50 35.84
N GLU A 342 -26.28 36.78 35.46
CA GLU A 342 -25.13 36.01 35.92
C GLU A 342 -25.05 36.13 37.42
N ARG A 343 -24.97 34.99 38.10
CA ARG A 343 -24.65 34.95 39.52
C ARG A 343 -23.13 34.99 39.63
N PRO A 344 -22.49 36.04 40.20
CA PRO A 344 -21.06 35.98 40.49
C PRO A 344 -20.75 34.77 41.39
N GLY A 345 -19.64 34.09 41.15
CA GLY A 345 -19.37 32.80 41.77
C GLY A 345 -18.20 32.06 41.15
N TYR A 346 -17.97 30.86 41.67
CA TYR A 346 -16.97 29.91 41.22
C TYR A 346 -17.67 28.75 40.52
N TYR A 347 -17.18 28.38 39.35
CA TYR A 347 -17.80 27.42 38.46
C TYR A 347 -16.75 26.52 37.84
N SER A 348 -17.18 25.39 37.31
CA SER A 348 -16.34 24.49 36.53
C SER A 348 -17.01 24.08 35.23
N ALA A 349 -16.20 23.70 34.25
CA ALA A 349 -16.62 23.18 32.96
C ALA A 349 -15.59 22.17 32.42
N VAL A 350 -15.99 21.42 31.39
CA VAL A 350 -15.12 20.51 30.64
C VAL A 350 -15.14 20.92 29.18
N LEU A 351 -13.98 21.31 28.66
CA LEU A 351 -13.78 21.48 27.22
C LEU A 351 -13.38 20.14 26.62
N THR A 352 -14.18 19.62 25.70
CA THR A 352 -13.89 18.44 24.91
C THR A 352 -13.52 18.89 23.50
N LEU A 353 -12.31 18.58 23.04
CA LEU A 353 -11.90 18.74 21.66
C LEU A 353 -12.08 17.40 20.93
N HIS A 354 -12.87 17.38 19.88
CA HIS A 354 -13.19 16.17 19.13
C HIS A 354 -12.16 15.91 18.03
N ASP A 355 -11.52 14.75 18.08
CA ASP A 355 -10.59 14.26 17.06
C ASP A 355 -11.22 13.07 16.34
N LEU A 356 -11.33 13.18 15.02
CA LEU A 356 -11.89 12.11 14.20
C LEU A 356 -10.95 10.91 14.07
N ASN A 357 -9.65 11.07 14.34
CA ASN A 357 -8.63 10.05 14.10
C ASN A 357 -8.34 9.23 15.36
N CYS A 358 -8.08 9.88 16.49
CA CYS A 358 -7.52 9.23 17.69
C CYS A 358 -8.41 9.34 18.95
N GLY A 359 -9.59 9.94 18.82
CA GLY A 359 -10.56 10.11 19.91
C GLY A 359 -10.42 11.43 20.68
N ASP A 360 -11.46 11.76 21.43
CA ASP A 360 -11.62 13.06 22.06
C ASP A 360 -10.58 13.35 23.17
N LYS A 361 -10.13 14.60 23.25
CA LYS A 361 -9.32 15.12 24.36
C LYS A 361 -10.20 15.98 25.27
N GLN A 362 -10.10 15.79 26.59
CA GLN A 362 -10.92 16.51 27.57
C GLN A 362 -10.07 17.32 28.54
N TYR A 363 -10.47 18.57 28.76
CA TYR A 363 -9.81 19.54 29.62
C TYR A 363 -10.82 20.07 30.63
N PRO A 364 -10.90 19.47 31.83
CA PRO A 364 -11.66 20.07 32.94
C PRO A 364 -10.95 21.33 33.44
N PHE A 365 -11.71 22.39 33.71
CA PHE A 365 -11.18 23.63 34.25
C PHE A 365 -12.19 24.34 35.14
N ASP A 366 -11.65 25.15 36.06
CA ASP A 366 -12.42 26.04 36.93
C ASP A 366 -12.34 27.48 36.41
N PHE A 367 -13.43 28.22 36.57
CA PHE A 367 -13.51 29.63 36.20
C PHE A 367 -14.33 30.41 37.24
N SER A 368 -14.08 31.71 37.33
CA SER A 368 -14.73 32.56 38.33
C SER A 368 -15.37 33.76 37.66
N VAL A 369 -16.62 34.05 37.99
CA VAL A 369 -17.34 35.24 37.54
C VAL A 369 -17.39 36.23 38.69
N PHE A 370 -16.73 37.37 38.53
CA PHE A 370 -16.61 38.39 39.55
C PHE A 370 -17.77 39.38 39.46
N TYR A 371 -18.04 40.07 40.56
CA TYR A 371 -19.00 41.17 40.55
C TYR A 371 -18.52 42.30 39.63
N PRO A 372 -19.41 43.00 38.91
CA PRO A 372 -19.04 44.19 38.14
C PRO A 372 -18.34 45.23 39.01
N SER A 373 -17.36 45.95 38.46
CA SER A 373 -16.70 47.05 39.18
C SER A 373 -17.70 48.16 39.56
N SER A 374 -18.82 48.27 38.82
CA SER A 374 -19.92 49.21 39.10
C SER A 374 -20.67 48.97 40.42
N VAL A 375 -20.42 47.85 41.10
CA VAL A 375 -20.84 47.60 42.48
C VAL A 375 -20.13 48.55 43.45
N ILE A 376 -18.86 48.86 43.18
CA ILE A 376 -18.09 49.88 43.86
C ILE A 376 -18.40 51.22 43.22
N ALA A 377 -18.58 52.24 44.06
CA ALA A 377 -18.57 53.61 43.61
C ALA A 377 -17.64 54.43 44.49
N GLN A 378 -16.83 55.24 43.83
CA GLN A 378 -16.10 56.29 44.50
C GLN A 378 -17.04 57.42 44.88
N LYS A 379 -17.05 57.75 46.17
CA LYS A 379 -17.87 58.83 46.72
C LYS A 379 -17.08 60.13 46.89
N TRP A 380 -15.78 60.02 47.17
CA TRP A 380 -14.80 61.09 47.33
C TRP A 380 -13.40 60.61 46.94
N ASP A 381 -12.43 61.50 47.02
CA ASP A 381 -11.01 61.19 46.82
C ASP A 381 -10.45 60.22 47.88
N ASP A 382 -11.19 59.92 48.96
CA ASP A 382 -10.76 59.11 50.11
C ASP A 382 -11.74 58.00 50.57
N VAL A 383 -12.92 57.89 49.93
CA VAL A 383 -13.89 56.81 50.23
C VAL A 383 -14.42 56.09 48.99
N LEU A 384 -14.34 54.76 49.06
CA LEU A 384 -15.06 53.82 48.19
C LEU A 384 -16.23 53.20 48.96
N GLY A 385 -17.33 52.90 48.28
CA GLY A 385 -18.48 52.24 48.87
C GLY A 385 -19.10 51.20 47.96
N VAL A 386 -19.66 50.15 48.57
CA VAL A 386 -20.52 49.18 47.89
C VAL A 386 -21.93 49.75 47.85
N LEU A 387 -22.35 50.28 46.70
CA LEU A 387 -23.60 51.04 46.57
C LEU A 387 -24.67 50.35 45.74
N LYS A 388 -24.28 49.45 44.83
CA LYS A 388 -25.22 48.62 44.07
C LYS A 388 -25.11 47.21 44.57
N THR A 389 -26.24 46.63 44.96
CA THR A 389 -26.24 45.26 45.49
C THR A 389 -26.58 44.21 44.45
N MET A 390 -26.96 44.60 43.22
CA MET A 390 -27.45 43.70 42.17
C MET A 390 -28.58 42.76 42.66
N GLY A 391 -29.38 43.21 43.63
CA GLY A 391 -30.44 42.41 44.25
C GLY A 391 -29.99 41.49 45.38
N TYR A 392 -28.69 41.39 45.66
CA TYR A 392 -28.15 40.60 46.77
C TYR A 392 -28.17 41.36 48.11
N LYS A 393 -28.06 40.62 49.21
CA LYS A 393 -27.70 41.16 50.52
C LYS A 393 -26.37 40.55 50.94
N TYR A 394 -25.48 41.36 51.50
CA TYR A 394 -24.15 40.92 51.92
C TYR A 394 -24.08 40.85 53.45
N SER A 395 -23.45 39.78 53.95
CA SER A 395 -23.20 39.54 55.38
C SER A 395 -21.79 39.94 55.80
N ALA A 396 -20.83 40.00 54.87
CA ALA A 396 -19.46 40.39 55.15
C ALA A 396 -18.80 41.05 53.93
N TYR A 397 -17.85 41.94 54.20
CA TYR A 397 -17.03 42.66 53.25
C TYR A 397 -15.56 42.50 53.65
N GLN A 398 -14.66 42.48 52.67
CA GLN A 398 -13.23 42.62 52.90
C GLN A 398 -12.63 43.36 51.71
N TRP A 399 -12.11 44.57 51.94
CA TRP A 399 -11.49 45.36 50.88
C TRP A 399 -10.08 44.85 50.57
N LEU A 400 -9.70 44.96 49.31
CA LEU A 400 -8.40 44.61 48.79
C LEU A 400 -7.82 45.83 48.08
N LYS A 401 -6.53 46.06 48.30
CA LYS A 401 -5.71 47.02 47.57
C LYS A 401 -4.63 46.24 46.83
N ASN A 402 -4.56 46.39 45.52
CA ASN A 402 -3.58 45.71 44.66
C ASN A 402 -3.53 44.18 44.94
N ASN A 403 -4.72 43.54 44.95
CA ASN A 403 -4.96 42.12 45.26
C ASN A 403 -4.64 41.69 46.71
N SER A 404 -4.22 42.60 47.60
CA SER A 404 -3.91 42.28 49.00
C SER A 404 -5.03 42.75 49.94
N PRO A 405 -5.52 41.92 50.88
CA PRO A 405 -6.50 42.35 51.86
C PRO A 405 -6.00 43.53 52.69
N VAL A 406 -6.85 44.55 52.86
CA VAL A 406 -6.58 45.67 53.76
C VAL A 406 -7.09 45.32 55.15
N GLU A 407 -6.20 45.33 56.14
CA GLU A 407 -6.54 44.98 57.52
C GLU A 407 -7.63 45.90 58.09
N GLY A 408 -8.65 45.32 58.73
CA GLY A 408 -9.76 46.06 59.34
C GLY A 408 -10.77 46.67 58.36
N ALA A 409 -10.51 46.63 57.05
CA ALA A 409 -11.43 47.15 56.03
C ALA A 409 -12.55 46.14 55.73
N THR A 410 -13.43 45.92 56.70
CA THR A 410 -14.50 44.91 56.63
C THR A 410 -15.92 45.49 56.54
N ASP A 411 -16.03 46.81 56.41
CA ASP A 411 -17.29 47.52 56.25
C ASP A 411 -17.75 47.56 54.78
N SER A 412 -19.02 47.90 54.55
CA SER A 412 -19.57 48.13 53.21
C SER A 412 -18.99 49.35 52.48
N TYR A 413 -18.05 50.05 53.12
CA TYR A 413 -17.28 51.17 52.58
C TYR A 413 -15.83 51.03 53.06
N TYR A 414 -14.92 51.70 52.35
CA TYR A 414 -13.52 51.81 52.72
C TYR A 414 -13.14 53.28 52.75
N TYR A 415 -12.66 53.73 53.91
CA TYR A 415 -12.22 55.09 54.17
C TYR A 415 -10.74 55.06 54.52
N LEU A 416 -9.93 55.83 53.78
CA LEU A 416 -8.47 55.86 53.97
C LEU A 416 -8.06 56.50 55.30
N GLY A 417 -8.77 57.54 55.73
CA GLY A 417 -8.42 58.31 56.93
C GLY A 417 -8.41 59.82 56.66
N GLU A 418 -8.20 60.61 57.70
CA GLU A 418 -8.02 62.06 57.55
C GLU A 418 -6.73 62.35 56.78
N ASP A 419 -6.80 63.28 55.82
CA ASP A 419 -5.68 63.71 54.96
C ASP A 419 -5.11 62.68 53.96
N GLU A 420 -5.69 61.48 53.86
CA GLU A 420 -5.33 60.49 52.85
C GLU A 420 -6.21 60.59 51.60
N THR A 421 -5.64 60.34 50.42
CA THR A 421 -6.39 60.27 49.15
C THR A 421 -5.96 59.05 48.34
N PHE A 422 -6.88 58.50 47.56
CA PHE A 422 -6.58 57.37 46.66
C PHE A 422 -5.52 57.78 45.66
N GLN A 423 -4.51 56.94 45.48
CA GLN A 423 -3.44 57.23 44.53
C GLN A 423 -3.86 56.79 43.13
N PRO A 424 -3.55 57.59 42.08
CA PRO A 424 -3.76 57.18 40.71
C PRO A 424 -3.02 55.87 40.42
N GLY A 425 -3.71 54.90 39.83
CA GLY A 425 -3.16 53.59 39.48
C GLY A 425 -3.28 52.52 40.57
N ASP A 426 -3.65 52.88 41.80
CA ASP A 426 -4.04 51.87 42.79
C ASP A 426 -5.32 51.16 42.35
N MET A 427 -5.32 49.83 42.48
CA MET A 427 -6.45 48.98 42.18
C MET A 427 -7.15 48.57 43.47
N TYR A 428 -8.46 48.72 43.52
CA TYR A 428 -9.29 48.29 44.65
C TYR A 428 -10.33 47.26 44.22
N GLN A 429 -10.55 46.27 45.08
CA GLN A 429 -11.62 45.29 44.98
C GLN A 429 -12.26 45.11 46.35
N VAL A 430 -13.43 44.50 46.38
CA VAL A 430 -14.05 44.02 47.63
C VAL A 430 -14.50 42.58 47.48
N LEU A 431 -14.09 41.74 48.42
CA LEU A 431 -14.62 40.39 48.62
C LEU A 431 -15.99 40.52 49.29
N LEU A 432 -17.03 40.02 48.62
CA LEU A 432 -18.41 40.10 49.08
C LEU A 432 -18.91 38.72 49.46
N THR A 433 -19.34 38.55 50.72
CA THR A 433 -20.03 37.34 51.18
C THR A 433 -21.52 37.62 51.26
N ARG A 434 -22.34 36.79 50.60
CA ARG A 434 -23.80 36.94 50.63
C ARG A 434 -24.37 36.39 51.93
N VAL A 435 -25.51 36.95 52.35
CA VAL A 435 -26.26 36.45 53.50
C VAL A 435 -26.64 34.98 53.28
N GLY A 436 -26.26 34.11 54.22
CA GLY A 436 -26.53 32.66 54.15
C GLY A 436 -25.46 31.86 53.41
N GLU A 437 -24.46 32.50 52.81
CA GLU A 437 -23.33 31.85 52.15
C GLU A 437 -22.05 32.01 52.97
N LYS A 438 -21.07 31.14 52.74
CA LYS A 438 -19.74 31.19 53.37
C LYS A 438 -18.62 31.56 52.38
N VAL A 439 -18.96 31.63 51.10
CA VAL A 439 -18.00 31.89 50.02
C VAL A 439 -18.02 33.38 49.72
N ALA A 440 -16.85 33.99 49.76
CA ALA A 440 -16.67 35.38 49.34
C ALA A 440 -16.29 35.41 47.86
N VAL A 441 -16.93 36.27 47.08
CA VAL A 441 -16.63 36.47 45.65
C VAL A 441 -16.14 37.92 45.47
N PRO A 442 -15.00 38.15 44.80
CA PRO A 442 -14.48 39.51 44.60
C PRO A 442 -15.27 40.27 43.52
N THR A 443 -15.17 41.59 43.56
CA THR A 443 -15.51 42.47 42.43
C THR A 443 -14.39 42.50 41.40
N CYS A 444 -14.70 42.91 40.18
CA CYS A 444 -13.70 43.34 39.22
C CYS A 444 -12.98 44.60 39.71
N PRO A 445 -11.73 44.82 39.27
CA PRO A 445 -10.91 45.98 39.60
C PRO A 445 -11.66 47.30 39.47
N PHE A 446 -11.62 48.10 40.52
CA PHE A 446 -12.05 49.48 40.53
C PHE A 446 -10.82 50.38 40.68
N TYR A 447 -10.68 51.36 39.79
CA TYR A 447 -9.59 52.32 39.79
C TYR A 447 -10.14 53.70 40.17
N PRO A 448 -9.82 54.21 41.36
CA PRO A 448 -10.27 55.54 41.78
C PRO A 448 -9.66 56.63 40.90
N VAL A 449 -10.44 57.69 40.70
CA VAL A 449 -9.99 58.92 40.03
C VAL A 449 -9.69 59.98 41.10
N THR A 450 -8.55 60.66 40.98
CA THR A 450 -8.22 61.81 41.84
C THR A 450 -8.79 63.09 41.23
N ASN A 451 -9.66 63.81 41.94
CA ASN A 451 -10.05 65.14 41.51
C ASN A 451 -8.95 66.15 41.89
N SER A 452 -8.35 66.83 40.91
CA SER A 452 -7.25 67.80 41.12
C SER A 452 -7.69 69.15 41.70
N SER A 453 -8.98 69.39 41.90
CA SER A 453 -9.45 70.60 42.56
C SER A 453 -9.53 70.35 44.06
N SER A 454 -8.50 70.78 44.80
CA SER A 454 -8.62 70.94 46.25
C SER A 454 -9.61 72.08 46.53
N PRO A 455 -10.83 71.82 47.04
CA PRO A 455 -11.59 72.90 47.65
C PRO A 455 -10.94 73.15 49.01
N ALA A 456 -10.79 74.40 49.43
CA ALA A 456 -10.63 74.67 50.86
C ALA A 456 -11.83 74.03 51.56
N ARG A 457 -11.62 72.87 52.20
CA ARG A 457 -12.70 72.09 52.79
C ARG A 457 -13.02 72.71 54.16
N PRO A 458 -14.29 73.01 54.45
CA PRO A 458 -14.72 73.31 55.81
C PRO A 458 -14.28 72.19 56.77
N ALA A 459 -13.73 72.55 57.92
CA ALA A 459 -13.30 71.58 58.93
C ALA A 459 -14.50 71.19 59.82
N VAL A 460 -14.52 69.92 60.26
CA VAL A 460 -15.48 69.47 61.27
C VAL A 460 -14.74 68.99 62.50
N LYS A 461 -15.05 69.58 63.66
CA LYS A 461 -14.56 69.10 64.95
C LYS A 461 -15.71 68.43 65.69
N GLN A 462 -15.48 67.23 66.20
CA GLN A 462 -16.49 66.47 66.92
C GLN A 462 -16.09 66.26 68.39
N ASP A 463 -17.05 66.36 69.30
CA ASP A 463 -16.93 65.89 70.68
C ASP A 463 -18.01 64.84 71.02
N ALA A 464 -18.12 64.44 72.29
CA ALA A 464 -19.07 63.42 72.73
C ALA A 464 -20.55 63.78 72.47
N THR A 465 -20.88 65.08 72.34
CA THR A 465 -22.24 65.61 72.36
C THR A 465 -22.63 66.42 71.12
N SER A 466 -21.66 66.98 70.39
CA SER A 466 -21.87 67.89 69.27
C SER A 466 -20.81 67.75 68.18
N PHE A 467 -21.10 68.31 67.01
CA PHE A 467 -20.09 68.54 65.97
C PHE A 467 -20.18 69.98 65.46
N VAL A 468 -19.02 70.58 65.21
CA VAL A 468 -18.85 71.98 64.81
C VAL A 468 -18.35 72.02 63.38
N VAL A 469 -19.03 72.80 62.53
CA VAL A 469 -18.65 73.08 61.16
C VAL A 469 -17.98 74.44 61.09
N GLU A 470 -16.73 74.47 60.63
CA GLU A 470 -15.91 75.69 60.45
C GLU A 470 -15.63 75.92 58.95
N ALA A 471 -16.09 77.04 58.40
CA ALA A 471 -15.83 77.53 57.05
C ALA A 471 -15.36 79.00 57.11
N PRO A 472 -14.05 79.27 57.35
CA PRO A 472 -13.53 80.62 57.64
C PRO A 472 -13.82 81.66 56.55
N ASP A 473 -13.90 81.22 55.30
CA ASP A 473 -14.12 82.09 54.13
C ASP A 473 -15.62 82.43 53.90
N VAL A 474 -16.53 81.94 54.76
CA VAL A 474 -17.98 82.13 54.64
C VAL A 474 -18.52 82.95 55.80
N GLN A 475 -18.91 84.21 55.57
CA GLN A 475 -19.42 85.07 56.64
C GLN A 475 -20.83 84.68 57.12
N GLU A 476 -21.77 84.43 56.21
CA GLU A 476 -23.13 83.98 56.54
C GLU A 476 -23.61 82.90 55.57
N ALA A 477 -24.17 81.81 56.11
CA ALA A 477 -24.70 80.71 55.30
C ALA A 477 -25.84 79.95 55.97
N VAL A 478 -26.59 79.19 55.18
CA VAL A 478 -27.50 78.16 55.68
C VAL A 478 -26.82 76.82 55.55
N VAL A 479 -26.69 76.09 56.66
CA VAL A 479 -26.05 74.78 56.72
C VAL A 479 -27.10 73.70 56.89
N THR A 480 -27.16 72.76 55.96
CA THR A 480 -28.11 71.65 55.95
C THR A 480 -27.36 70.33 56.03
N VAL A 481 -27.73 69.49 56.98
CA VAL A 481 -27.15 68.16 57.22
C VAL A 481 -28.13 67.12 56.70
N TYR A 482 -27.68 66.28 55.79
CA TYR A 482 -28.43 65.17 55.21
C TYR A 482 -27.84 63.83 55.65
N ASN A 483 -28.68 62.80 55.80
CA ASN A 483 -28.19 61.44 55.98
C ASN A 483 -27.71 60.86 54.63
N ALA A 484 -27.14 59.65 54.66
CA ALA A 484 -26.66 58.94 53.47
C ALA A 484 -27.75 58.68 52.40
N MET A 485 -29.04 58.76 52.75
CA MET A 485 -30.17 58.63 51.82
C MET A 485 -30.62 59.98 51.22
N GLY A 486 -29.97 61.09 51.59
CA GLY A 486 -30.31 62.43 51.10
C GLY A 486 -31.47 63.10 51.82
N LEU A 487 -31.94 62.54 52.95
CA LEU A 487 -32.97 63.17 53.77
C LEU A 487 -32.34 64.19 54.71
N VAL A 488 -32.97 65.37 54.85
CA VAL A 488 -32.53 66.41 55.79
C VAL A 488 -32.70 65.89 57.23
N VAL A 489 -31.61 65.88 57.97
CA VAL A 489 -31.54 65.49 59.39
C VAL A 489 -31.54 66.73 60.27
N MET A 490 -30.75 67.75 59.91
CA MET A 490 -30.62 69.00 60.67
C MET A 490 -30.40 70.18 59.73
N LYS A 491 -30.77 71.39 60.17
CA LYS A 491 -30.56 72.63 59.40
C LYS A 491 -30.39 73.80 60.36
N SER A 492 -29.38 74.63 60.14
CA SER A 492 -29.08 75.79 60.99
C SER A 492 -28.45 76.94 60.20
N GLN A 493 -28.43 78.14 60.77
CA GLN A 493 -27.74 79.32 60.23
C GLN A 493 -26.30 79.35 60.75
N MET A 494 -25.34 79.57 59.85
CA MET A 494 -23.93 79.80 60.15
C MET A 494 -23.67 81.31 60.14
N ASN A 495 -23.00 81.80 61.19
CA ASN A 495 -22.55 83.17 61.32
C ASN A 495 -21.04 83.18 61.61
N ASN A 496 -20.31 84.09 60.99
CA ASN A 496 -18.84 84.22 61.11
C ASN A 496 -18.09 82.90 60.82
N GLY A 497 -18.58 82.13 59.85
CA GLY A 497 -17.92 80.90 59.41
C GLY A 497 -18.04 79.71 60.37
N ILE A 498 -18.85 79.76 61.42
CA ILE A 498 -18.98 78.64 62.37
C ILE A 498 -20.45 78.31 62.67
N VAL A 499 -20.77 77.02 62.78
CA VAL A 499 -22.07 76.52 63.30
C VAL A 499 -21.88 75.19 64.04
N SER A 500 -22.62 74.98 65.13
CA SER A 500 -22.61 73.72 65.89
C SER A 500 -23.95 73.01 65.78
N PHE A 501 -23.90 71.68 65.69
CA PHE A 501 -25.04 70.79 65.65
C PHE A 501 -24.95 69.73 66.76
N PRO A 502 -26.09 69.31 67.35
CA PRO A 502 -26.10 68.15 68.22
C PRO A 502 -25.74 66.89 67.43
N LYS A 503 -25.11 65.94 68.11
CA LYS A 503 -24.74 64.65 67.52
C LYS A 503 -25.99 63.88 67.03
N PRO A 504 -26.02 63.36 65.78
CA PRO A 504 -27.11 62.52 65.29
C PRO A 504 -27.23 61.21 66.07
N ALA A 505 -28.44 60.66 66.16
CA ALA A 505 -28.72 59.43 66.90
C ALA A 505 -28.08 58.17 66.28
N GLN A 506 -27.81 58.16 64.98
CA GLN A 506 -27.20 57.04 64.27
C GLN A 506 -25.76 57.36 63.91
N SER A 507 -24.86 56.40 64.07
CA SER A 507 -23.54 56.51 63.47
C SER A 507 -23.64 56.36 61.97
N GLY A 508 -22.93 57.19 61.21
CA GLY A 508 -22.94 57.09 59.77
C GLY A 508 -22.33 58.28 59.07
N ILE A 509 -22.43 58.25 57.75
CA ILE A 509 -21.98 59.31 56.87
C ILE A 509 -23.11 60.33 56.72
N TYR A 510 -22.77 61.60 56.96
CA TYR A 510 -23.64 62.74 56.77
C TYR A 510 -23.09 63.66 55.70
N LEU A 511 -23.99 64.28 54.93
CA LEU A 511 -23.67 65.32 53.96
C LEU A 511 -24.01 66.67 54.55
N ILE A 512 -23.04 67.57 54.61
CA ILE A 512 -23.22 68.94 55.05
C ILE A 512 -23.15 69.84 53.83
N GLU A 513 -24.25 70.52 53.52
CA GLU A 513 -24.35 71.55 52.49
C GLU A 513 -24.34 72.93 53.18
N ILE A 514 -23.35 73.75 52.87
CA ILE A 514 -23.27 75.17 53.22
C ILE A 514 -23.71 75.97 52.00
N GLN A 515 -24.79 76.73 52.16
CA GLN A 515 -25.30 77.67 51.17
C GLN A 515 -25.00 79.11 51.63
N PRO A 516 -23.95 79.76 51.10
CA PRO A 516 -23.68 81.17 51.40
C PRO A 516 -24.87 82.06 51.07
N LYS A 517 -25.23 82.98 51.98
CA LYS A 517 -26.36 83.90 51.76
C LYS A 517 -26.09 84.96 50.69
N ASN A 518 -24.81 85.27 50.45
CA ASN A 518 -24.37 86.21 49.42
C ASN A 518 -24.49 85.65 47.99
N GLY A 519 -25.05 84.44 47.81
CA GLY A 519 -25.20 83.82 46.49
C GLY A 519 -23.92 83.16 45.96
N GLY A 520 -22.88 83.03 46.78
CA GLY A 520 -21.67 82.28 46.44
C GLY A 520 -21.94 80.80 46.16
N SER A 521 -20.95 80.13 45.56
CA SER A 521 -21.04 78.70 45.25
C SER A 521 -21.37 77.88 46.49
N LYS A 522 -22.28 76.92 46.32
CA LYS A 522 -22.58 75.95 47.38
C LYS A 522 -21.32 75.16 47.72
N LEU A 523 -21.03 75.03 49.01
CA LEU A 523 -19.99 74.13 49.50
C LEU A 523 -20.70 72.91 50.07
N ALA A 524 -20.28 71.72 49.66
CA ALA A 524 -20.82 70.48 50.21
C ALA A 524 -19.67 69.54 50.54
N PHE A 525 -19.64 69.05 51.78
CA PHE A 525 -18.64 68.12 52.26
C PHE A 525 -19.32 67.10 53.16
N ARG A 526 -18.65 65.99 53.40
CA ARG A 526 -19.22 64.90 54.18
C ARG A 526 -18.42 64.74 55.47
N VAL A 527 -19.15 64.35 56.53
CA VAL A 527 -18.59 64.04 57.83
C VAL A 527 -19.07 62.66 58.25
N MET A 528 -18.16 61.84 58.75
CA MET A 528 -18.53 60.62 59.44
C MET A 528 -18.74 60.95 60.90
N ILE A 529 -19.95 60.69 61.42
CA ILE A 529 -20.26 60.90 62.84
C ILE A 529 -20.42 59.53 63.47
N ARG A 530 -19.54 59.19 64.41
CA ARG A 530 -19.57 57.92 65.16
C ARG A 530 -20.12 58.14 66.57
N ASN A 531 -20.93 57.20 67.07
CA ASN A 531 -21.43 57.19 68.45
C ASN A 531 -20.35 56.83 69.44
#